data_AF-A0AAV5E3J0-F1
#
_entry.id   AF-A0AAV5E3J0-F1
#
_cell.length_a   1.000
_cell.length_b   1.000
_cell.length_c   1.000
_cell.angle_alpha   90.00
_cell.angle_beta   90.00
_cell.angle_gamma   90.00
#
_symmetry.space_group_name_H-M   'P 1'
#
loop_
_entity.id
_entity.type
_entity.pdbx_description
1 polymer ?
#
loop_
_entity_poly.entity_id
_entity_poly.type
_entity_poly.pdbx_seq_one_letter_code
_entity_poly.pdbx_strand_id
1 'polypeptide(L)'
;MMTGRSGGGRDAEGEWEVRPGGMLVQRRDGEAAGPAIRVRVSHGAALRDVFVPAQATFGELKRSVAQTTGVEPERQRLFFRGREKTDGEFLHAAGVKDGAKLLLLEKPAPASVEPKAEPVIMDESMMKACEAVGRVRAEVDKLSAKVCDVEKNVLAGRKLDDKEFVVLTELLMMQLLKLDGIEAEGEARAQRKAEV
;
A
#
# COMPACT_ATOMS: atom_id res chain seq x y z
N MET A 1 -55.62 -9.74 37.49
CA MET A 1 -54.98 -10.26 36.24
C MET A 1 -54.39 -9.07 35.51
N MET A 2 -53.05 -8.97 35.51
CA MET A 2 -52.17 -8.96 34.30
C MET A 2 -52.05 -7.56 33.63
N THR A 3 -50.94 -6.82 33.89
CA THR A 3 -49.81 -6.51 32.96
C THR A 3 -50.23 -5.74 31.70
N GLY A 4 -49.72 -4.57 31.28
CA GLY A 4 -48.39 -3.95 31.36
C GLY A 4 -47.85 -3.74 29.93
N ARG A 5 -47.50 -2.51 29.51
CA ARG A 5 -46.43 -2.25 28.51
C ARG A 5 -45.98 -0.79 28.49
N SER A 6 -44.68 -0.64 28.76
CA SER A 6 -43.82 0.53 28.54
C SER A 6 -43.65 0.85 27.05
N GLY A 7 -43.41 2.13 26.74
CA GLY A 7 -42.98 2.62 25.43
C GLY A 7 -42.59 4.09 25.50
N GLY A 8 -41.38 4.37 25.98
CA GLY A 8 -40.83 5.72 26.13
C GLY A 8 -40.58 6.44 24.80
N GLY A 9 -40.97 7.72 24.76
CA GLY A 9 -40.46 8.71 23.83
C GLY A 9 -39.57 9.67 24.62
N ARG A 10 -38.30 9.77 24.24
CA ARG A 10 -37.26 10.54 24.93
C ARG A 10 -37.58 12.03 24.86
N ASP A 11 -37.73 12.62 26.04
CA ASP A 11 -37.74 14.06 26.25
C ASP A 11 -36.39 14.64 25.85
N ALA A 12 -36.37 15.46 24.80
CA ALA A 12 -35.27 16.37 24.54
C ALA A 12 -35.50 17.62 25.41
N GLU A 13 -35.24 17.49 26.71
CA GLU A 13 -35.24 18.60 27.66
C GLU A 13 -34.04 19.52 27.32
N GLY A 14 -34.27 20.48 26.44
CA GLY A 14 -33.39 21.63 26.30
C GLY A 14 -33.54 22.51 27.53
N GLU A 15 -32.50 22.56 28.37
CA GLU A 15 -32.48 23.35 29.59
C GLU A 15 -32.43 24.85 29.23
N TRP A 16 -33.53 25.56 29.45
CA TRP A 16 -33.67 26.98 29.14
C TRP A 16 -33.10 27.84 30.26
N GLU A 17 -32.19 28.76 29.95
CA GLU A 17 -31.68 29.70 30.93
C GLU A 17 -32.38 31.06 30.78
N VAL A 18 -32.79 31.62 31.92
CA VAL A 18 -33.46 32.92 31.97
C VAL A 18 -32.41 34.00 32.27
N ARG A 19 -32.24 34.95 31.35
CA ARG A 19 -31.37 36.11 31.58
C ARG A 19 -32.07 37.13 32.48
N PRO A 20 -31.35 37.95 33.26
CA PRO A 20 -31.96 39.06 34.00
C PRO A 20 -32.66 40.00 33.01
N GLY A 21 -34.00 39.93 32.99
CA GLY A 21 -34.86 40.48 31.94
C GLY A 21 -36.01 39.55 31.50
N GLY A 22 -36.01 38.28 31.93
CA GLY A 22 -37.16 37.36 31.73
C GLY A 22 -37.24 36.72 30.33
N MET A 23 -36.26 36.95 29.46
CA MET A 23 -36.15 36.21 28.19
C MET A 23 -35.56 34.83 28.43
N LEU A 24 -36.27 33.79 27.98
CA LEU A 24 -35.79 32.42 27.87
C LEU A 24 -34.87 32.34 26.65
N VAL A 25 -33.58 32.09 26.87
CA VAL A 25 -32.63 31.86 25.79
C VAL A 25 -32.13 30.42 25.85
N GLN A 26 -32.19 29.75 24.70
CA GLN A 26 -31.67 28.40 24.55
C GLN A 26 -30.15 28.41 24.78
N ARG A 27 -29.67 27.63 25.74
CA ARG A 27 -28.23 27.42 25.92
C ARG A 27 -27.67 26.76 24.67
N ARG A 28 -26.69 27.43 24.04
CA ARG A 28 -25.84 26.81 23.02
C ARG A 28 -24.61 26.32 23.77
N ASP A 29 -24.65 25.09 24.22
CA ASP A 29 -23.46 24.43 24.72
C ASP A 29 -22.46 24.34 23.57
N GLY A 30 -21.31 24.97 23.80
CA GLY A 30 -20.19 24.98 22.90
C GLY A 30 -19.51 23.61 22.93
N GLU A 31 -19.92 22.72 22.04
CA GLU A 31 -19.06 21.66 21.54
C GLU A 31 -19.10 21.75 20.02
N ALA A 32 -17.99 22.20 19.42
CA ALA A 32 -17.84 22.43 17.98
C ALA A 32 -17.84 21.13 17.15
N ALA A 33 -18.41 20.05 17.69
CA ALA A 33 -18.66 18.79 17.04
C ALA A 33 -20.18 18.65 16.81
N GLY A 34 -20.68 19.22 15.71
CA GLY A 34 -22.03 18.95 15.22
C GLY A 34 -22.32 17.43 15.09
N PRO A 35 -23.59 17.04 14.95
CA PRO A 35 -24.06 15.66 15.14
C PRO A 35 -23.21 14.64 14.38
N ALA A 36 -22.77 13.60 15.08
CA ALA A 36 -22.03 12.51 14.47
C ALA A 36 -22.92 11.74 13.50
N ILE A 37 -22.46 11.59 12.26
CA ILE A 37 -23.11 10.82 11.21
C ILE A 37 -22.47 9.43 11.12
N ARG A 38 -23.29 8.42 10.87
CA ARG A 38 -22.86 7.06 10.59
C ARG A 38 -22.56 6.92 9.11
N VAL A 39 -21.35 6.52 8.79
CA VAL A 39 -20.88 6.30 7.42
C VAL A 39 -20.53 4.84 7.23
N ARG A 40 -21.16 4.19 6.26
CA ARG A 40 -20.97 2.76 5.98
C ARG A 40 -19.92 2.60 4.89
N VAL A 41 -18.74 2.14 5.26
CA VAL A 41 -17.60 1.96 4.36
C VAL A 41 -17.52 0.51 3.92
N SER A 42 -17.69 0.28 2.63
CA SER A 42 -17.51 -1.02 1.99
C SER A 42 -16.07 -1.18 1.54
N HIS A 43 -15.42 -2.26 1.95
CA HIS A 43 -14.07 -2.64 1.58
C HIS A 43 -14.07 -4.11 1.14
N GLY A 44 -13.92 -4.36 -0.16
CA GLY A 44 -14.12 -5.70 -0.73
C GLY A 44 -15.52 -6.24 -0.42
N ALA A 45 -15.58 -7.40 0.23
CA ALA A 45 -16.83 -8.02 0.68
C ALA A 45 -17.32 -7.53 2.05
N ALA A 46 -16.51 -6.77 2.79
CA ALA A 46 -16.82 -6.36 4.15
C ALA A 46 -17.38 -4.94 4.22
N LEU A 47 -18.46 -4.75 4.98
CA LEU A 47 -19.07 -3.44 5.26
C LEU A 47 -18.82 -3.08 6.73
N ARG A 48 -18.33 -1.87 7.00
CA ARG A 48 -18.02 -1.38 8.34
C ARG A 48 -18.66 -0.02 8.57
N ASP A 49 -19.19 0.20 9.76
CA ASP A 49 -19.82 1.46 10.14
C ASP A 49 -18.81 2.32 10.91
N VAL A 50 -18.60 3.55 10.44
CA VAL A 50 -17.68 4.52 11.04
C VAL A 50 -18.47 5.76 11.44
N PHE A 51 -18.25 6.24 12.65
CA PHE A 51 -18.93 7.44 13.18
C PHE A 51 -17.98 8.62 13.09
N VAL A 52 -18.40 9.66 12.38
CA VAL A 52 -17.64 10.91 12.20
C VAL A 52 -18.55 12.13 12.31
N PRO A 53 -18.04 13.28 12.75
CA PRO A 53 -18.85 14.51 12.79
C PRO A 53 -19.39 14.91 11.40
N ALA A 54 -20.60 15.48 11.32
CA ALA A 54 -21.20 15.89 10.04
C ALA A 54 -20.36 16.92 9.25
N GLN A 55 -19.66 17.79 9.97
CA GLN A 55 -18.73 18.79 9.44
C GLN A 55 -17.29 18.28 9.25
N ALA A 56 -17.03 16.98 9.46
CA ALA A 56 -15.72 16.41 9.23
C ALA A 56 -15.35 16.44 7.73
N THR A 57 -14.05 16.37 7.48
CA THR A 57 -13.48 16.21 6.13
C THR A 57 -13.34 14.75 5.76
N PHE A 58 -13.20 14.45 4.46
CA PHE A 58 -12.83 13.10 4.03
C PHE A 58 -11.47 12.67 4.58
N GLY A 59 -10.54 13.61 4.83
CA GLY A 59 -9.27 13.31 5.49
C GLY A 59 -9.45 12.79 6.93
N GLU A 60 -10.36 13.37 7.70
CA GLU A 60 -10.74 12.86 9.02
C GLU A 60 -11.39 11.47 8.94
N LEU A 61 -12.32 11.30 8.00
CA LEU A 61 -12.95 10.00 7.79
C LEU A 61 -11.94 8.92 7.41
N LYS A 62 -10.95 9.24 6.56
CA LYS A 62 -9.87 8.30 6.22
C LYS A 62 -9.06 7.88 7.43
N ARG A 63 -8.79 8.78 8.39
CA ARG A 63 -8.12 8.44 9.64
C ARG A 63 -8.98 7.50 10.50
N SER A 64 -10.28 7.75 10.64
CA SER A 64 -11.19 6.85 11.36
C SER A 64 -11.31 5.49 10.67
N VAL A 65 -11.35 5.48 9.34
CA VAL A 65 -11.35 4.24 8.53
C VAL A 65 -10.02 3.51 8.67
N ALA A 66 -8.88 4.20 8.76
CA ALA A 66 -7.57 3.59 8.96
C ALA A 66 -7.49 2.84 10.29
N GLN A 67 -8.05 3.42 11.35
CA GLN A 67 -8.13 2.76 12.66
C GLN A 67 -8.98 1.48 12.64
N THR A 68 -9.99 1.40 11.76
CA THR A 68 -10.88 0.23 11.68
C THR A 68 -10.44 -0.80 10.65
N THR A 69 -9.83 -0.38 9.55
CA THR A 69 -9.44 -1.24 8.42
C THR A 69 -7.95 -1.57 8.36
N GLY A 70 -7.12 -0.81 9.07
CA GLY A 70 -5.66 -0.94 9.02
C GLY A 70 -5.00 -0.35 7.76
N VAL A 71 -5.78 0.18 6.82
CA VAL A 71 -5.25 0.79 5.58
C VAL A 71 -4.80 2.21 5.87
N GLU A 72 -3.60 2.60 5.46
CA GLU A 72 -3.10 3.98 5.65
C GLU A 72 -3.94 5.02 4.90
N PRO A 73 -4.22 6.20 5.48
CA PRO A 73 -5.04 7.24 4.86
C PRO A 73 -4.62 7.61 3.43
N GLU A 74 -3.32 7.61 3.13
CA GLU A 74 -2.75 7.94 1.82
C GLU A 74 -3.08 6.88 0.75
N ARG A 75 -3.23 5.63 1.19
CA ARG A 75 -3.55 4.48 0.34
C ARG A 75 -5.06 4.30 0.18
N GLN A 76 -5.88 5.00 0.95
CA GLN A 76 -7.33 4.92 0.87
C GLN A 76 -7.90 5.80 -0.26
N ARG A 77 -8.66 5.21 -1.18
CA ARG A 77 -9.53 5.93 -2.14
C ARG A 77 -10.98 5.74 -1.74
N LEU A 78 -11.60 6.80 -1.26
CA LEU A 78 -13.03 6.80 -0.90
C LEU A 78 -13.85 7.27 -2.09
N PHE A 79 -14.86 6.48 -2.44
CA PHE A 79 -15.81 6.78 -3.50
C PHE A 79 -17.20 6.99 -2.91
N PHE A 80 -17.80 8.12 -3.25
CA PHE A 80 -19.21 8.43 -2.96
C PHE A 80 -19.95 8.62 -4.28
N ARG A 81 -21.02 7.86 -4.51
CA ARG A 81 -21.82 7.92 -5.75
C ARG A 81 -20.98 7.82 -7.04
N GLY A 82 -19.97 6.97 -7.03
CA GLY A 82 -19.06 6.75 -8.16
C GLY A 82 -18.00 7.85 -8.37
N ARG A 83 -17.93 8.86 -7.50
CA ARG A 83 -16.89 9.90 -7.56
C ARG A 83 -15.87 9.68 -6.44
N GLU A 84 -14.60 9.72 -6.81
CA GLU A 84 -13.48 9.73 -5.86
C GLU A 84 -13.48 11.04 -5.07
N LYS A 85 -13.21 10.94 -3.77
CA LYS A 85 -13.23 12.06 -2.83
C LYS A 85 -11.83 12.34 -2.32
N THR A 86 -11.48 13.63 -2.30
CA THR A 86 -10.19 14.14 -1.83
C THR A 86 -10.26 14.55 -0.37
N ASP A 87 -9.12 14.56 0.31
CA ASP A 87 -9.04 14.71 1.77
C ASP A 87 -9.54 16.08 2.26
N GLY A 88 -9.41 17.10 1.43
CA GLY A 88 -9.84 18.47 1.73
C GLY A 88 -11.35 18.72 1.52
N GLU A 89 -12.10 17.76 0.99
CA GLU A 89 -13.54 17.93 0.81
C GLU A 89 -14.29 17.63 2.13
N PHE A 90 -15.30 18.43 2.44
CA PHE A 90 -16.17 18.18 3.59
C PHE A 90 -17.25 17.14 3.26
N LEU A 91 -17.61 16.31 4.25
CA LEU A 91 -18.63 15.28 4.09
C LEU A 91 -20.00 15.88 3.71
N HIS A 92 -20.40 16.97 4.38
CA HIS A 92 -21.64 17.67 4.07
C HIS A 92 -21.65 18.29 2.67
N ALA A 93 -20.52 18.85 2.22
CA ALA A 93 -20.37 19.43 0.88
C ALA A 93 -20.48 18.36 -0.21
N ALA A 94 -19.98 17.15 0.06
CA ALA A 94 -20.15 16.00 -0.83
C ALA A 94 -21.55 15.37 -0.80
N GLY A 95 -22.44 15.83 0.10
CA GLY A 95 -23.78 15.28 0.29
C GLY A 95 -23.82 13.96 1.05
N VAL A 96 -22.78 13.67 1.86
CA VAL A 96 -22.76 12.52 2.77
C VAL A 96 -23.66 12.82 3.96
N LYS A 97 -24.70 12.01 4.14
CA LYS A 97 -25.66 12.09 5.24
C LYS A 97 -25.49 10.88 6.17
N ASP A 98 -26.21 10.88 7.28
CA ASP A 98 -26.31 9.71 8.15
C ASP A 98 -26.77 8.47 7.37
N GLY A 99 -26.07 7.34 7.57
CA GLY A 99 -26.30 6.08 6.86
C GLY A 99 -25.73 6.01 5.43
N ALA A 100 -25.00 7.03 4.97
CA ALA A 100 -24.39 7.05 3.65
C ALA A 100 -23.42 5.88 3.43
N LYS A 101 -23.42 5.33 2.20
CA LYS A 101 -22.50 4.26 1.81
C LYS A 101 -21.34 4.81 0.99
N LEU A 102 -20.12 4.46 1.39
CA LEU A 102 -18.88 4.74 0.68
C LEU A 102 -18.21 3.44 0.26
N LEU A 103 -17.49 3.48 -0.85
CA LEU A 103 -16.62 2.39 -1.28
C LEU A 103 -15.16 2.81 -1.02
N LEU A 104 -14.45 1.98 -0.27
CA LEU A 104 -13.01 2.09 -0.06
C LEU A 104 -12.31 1.17 -1.05
N LEU A 105 -11.42 1.74 -1.86
CA LEU A 105 -10.45 1.00 -2.66
C LEU A 105 -9.04 1.32 -2.16
N GLU A 106 -8.23 0.29 -2.01
CA GLU A 106 -6.83 0.43 -1.65
C GLU A 106 -6.00 0.74 -2.90
N LYS A 107 -5.17 1.79 -2.86
CA LYS A 107 -4.15 2.00 -3.88
C LYS A 107 -3.09 0.91 -3.73
N PRO A 108 -2.75 0.17 -4.81
CA PRO A 108 -1.47 -0.53 -4.82
C PRO A 108 -0.38 0.53 -4.58
N ALA A 109 0.54 0.23 -3.66
CA ALA A 109 1.59 1.18 -3.33
C ALA A 109 2.35 1.58 -4.61
N PRO A 110 2.69 2.87 -4.81
CA PRO A 110 3.78 3.20 -5.72
C PRO A 110 5.03 2.49 -5.20
N ALA A 111 5.78 1.87 -6.09
CA ALA A 111 6.95 1.03 -5.82
C ALA A 111 8.15 1.82 -5.23
N SER A 112 7.96 2.54 -4.12
CA SER A 112 8.99 3.39 -3.53
C SER A 112 8.76 3.68 -2.04
N VAL A 113 8.36 2.70 -1.23
CA VAL A 113 8.75 2.63 0.20
C VAL A 113 8.81 1.15 0.54
N GLU A 114 9.98 0.75 1.02
CA GLU A 114 10.39 -0.60 1.36
C GLU A 114 9.31 -1.35 2.16
N PRO A 115 9.04 -2.63 1.87
CA PRO A 115 8.27 -3.44 2.79
C PRO A 115 9.05 -3.44 4.11
N LYS A 116 8.34 -3.19 5.22
CA LYS A 116 8.84 -3.53 6.55
C LYS A 116 9.39 -4.93 6.48
N ALA A 117 10.71 -5.03 6.54
CA ALA A 117 11.39 -6.28 6.78
C ALA A 117 10.84 -6.82 8.11
N GLU A 118 9.94 -7.80 8.02
CA GLU A 118 10.05 -8.92 8.94
C GLU A 118 11.54 -9.31 8.92
N PRO A 119 12.20 -9.53 10.08
CA PRO A 119 13.56 -10.02 10.07
C PRO A 119 13.52 -11.38 9.38
N VAL A 120 13.76 -11.39 8.07
CA VAL A 120 14.19 -12.57 7.35
C VAL A 120 15.47 -12.90 8.08
N ILE A 121 15.39 -13.90 8.95
CA ILE A 121 16.58 -14.59 9.42
C ILE A 121 17.25 -14.99 8.12
N MET A 122 18.30 -14.25 7.74
CA MET A 122 19.02 -14.49 6.51
C MET A 122 19.65 -15.85 6.71
N ASP A 123 18.93 -16.88 6.25
CA ASP A 123 19.35 -18.26 6.43
C ASP A 123 20.75 -18.38 5.84
N GLU A 124 21.59 -19.19 6.48
CA GLU A 124 22.96 -19.42 6.04
C GLU A 124 22.98 -19.91 4.58
N SER A 125 21.91 -20.60 4.17
CA SER A 125 21.65 -21.00 2.78
C SER A 125 21.49 -19.81 1.82
N MET A 126 20.75 -18.77 2.20
CA MET A 126 20.52 -17.56 1.41
C MET A 126 21.82 -16.76 1.23
N MET A 127 22.59 -16.58 2.31
CA MET A 127 23.87 -15.87 2.23
C MET A 127 24.87 -16.60 1.32
N LYS A 128 24.92 -17.93 1.39
CA LYS A 128 25.75 -18.77 0.51
C LYS A 128 25.33 -18.69 -0.95
N ALA A 129 24.02 -18.70 -1.23
CA ALA A 129 23.50 -18.53 -2.59
C ALA A 129 23.87 -17.16 -3.16
N CYS A 130 23.67 -16.07 -2.39
CA CYS A 130 24.04 -14.71 -2.80
C CYS A 130 25.55 -14.57 -3.08
N GLU A 131 26.39 -15.16 -2.23
CA GLU A 131 27.84 -15.15 -2.43
C GLU A 131 28.26 -15.95 -3.67
N ALA A 132 27.61 -17.09 -3.92
CA ALA A 132 27.85 -17.90 -5.12
C ALA A 132 27.45 -17.16 -6.41
N VAL A 133 26.30 -16.49 -6.41
CA VAL A 133 25.88 -15.62 -7.53
C VAL A 133 26.89 -14.48 -7.74
N GLY A 134 27.34 -13.83 -6.68
CA GLY A 134 28.35 -12.78 -6.75
C GLY A 134 29.67 -13.24 -7.38
N ARG A 135 30.11 -14.47 -7.08
CA ARG A 135 31.29 -15.08 -7.71
C ARG A 135 31.08 -15.33 -9.22
N VAL A 136 29.93 -15.85 -9.62
CA VAL A 136 29.62 -16.07 -11.05
C VAL A 136 29.59 -14.74 -11.80
N ARG A 137 28.95 -13.71 -11.22
CA ARG A 137 28.90 -12.36 -11.79
C ARG A 137 30.28 -11.78 -12.05
N ALA A 138 31.20 -11.89 -11.09
CA ALA A 138 32.57 -11.42 -11.25
C ALA A 138 33.33 -12.13 -12.39
N GLU A 139 33.06 -13.41 -12.64
CA GLU A 139 33.63 -14.14 -13.77
C GLU A 139 32.98 -13.74 -15.10
N VAL A 140 31.67 -13.49 -15.11
CA VAL A 140 30.95 -12.96 -16.30
C VAL A 140 31.46 -11.58 -16.67
N ASP A 141 31.70 -10.68 -15.71
CA ASP A 141 32.27 -9.35 -15.96
C ASP A 141 33.66 -9.44 -16.63
N LYS A 142 34.50 -10.38 -16.20
CA LYS A 142 35.81 -10.64 -16.82
C LYS A 142 35.69 -11.16 -18.25
N LEU A 143 34.74 -12.07 -18.50
CA LEU A 143 34.50 -12.61 -19.85
C LEU A 143 33.93 -11.53 -20.77
N SER A 144 33.02 -10.69 -20.26
CA SER A 144 32.46 -9.54 -20.96
C SER A 144 33.54 -8.56 -21.42
N ALA A 145 34.51 -8.25 -20.54
CA ALA A 145 35.66 -7.43 -20.92
C ALA A 145 36.47 -8.03 -22.09
N LYS A 146 36.70 -9.35 -22.08
CA LYS A 146 37.38 -10.05 -23.18
C LYS A 146 36.57 -10.05 -24.47
N VAL A 147 35.24 -10.21 -24.39
CA VAL A 147 34.34 -10.11 -25.55
C VAL A 147 34.40 -8.70 -26.14
N CYS A 148 34.38 -7.66 -25.31
CA CYS A 148 34.53 -6.27 -25.74
C CYS A 148 35.85 -6.00 -26.48
N ASP A 149 36.95 -6.61 -26.04
CA ASP A 149 38.24 -6.49 -26.73
C ASP A 149 38.27 -7.25 -28.05
N VAL A 150 37.66 -8.44 -28.11
CA VAL A 150 37.44 -9.20 -29.34
C VAL A 150 36.60 -8.42 -30.34
N GLU A 151 35.49 -7.82 -29.91
CA GLU A 151 34.64 -6.97 -30.74
C GLU A 151 35.39 -5.78 -31.33
N LYS A 152 36.18 -5.07 -30.51
CA LYS A 152 37.02 -3.95 -31.00
C LYS A 152 38.03 -4.41 -32.05
N ASN A 153 38.65 -5.58 -31.87
CA ASN A 153 39.60 -6.13 -32.82
C ASN A 153 38.95 -6.51 -34.16
N VAL A 154 37.76 -7.11 -34.12
CA VAL A 154 36.96 -7.43 -35.32
C VAL A 154 36.53 -6.15 -36.04
N LEU A 155 36.03 -5.15 -35.30
CA LEU A 155 35.65 -3.84 -35.86
C LEU A 155 36.85 -3.10 -36.48
N ALA A 156 38.05 -3.26 -35.92
CA ALA A 156 39.29 -2.74 -36.48
C ALA A 156 39.82 -3.55 -37.68
N GLY A 157 39.09 -4.59 -38.13
CA GLY A 157 39.44 -5.41 -39.30
C GLY A 157 40.57 -6.40 -39.05
N ARG A 158 40.95 -6.67 -37.79
CA ARG A 158 41.95 -7.70 -37.47
C ARG A 158 41.32 -9.08 -37.59
N LYS A 159 42.06 -10.02 -38.19
CA LYS A 159 41.68 -11.44 -38.15
C LYS A 159 42.00 -12.00 -36.76
N LEU A 160 40.98 -12.55 -36.12
CA LEU A 160 41.09 -13.33 -34.90
C LEU A 160 40.99 -14.82 -35.24
N ASP A 161 41.63 -15.66 -34.45
CA ASP A 161 41.53 -17.11 -34.62
C ASP A 161 40.14 -17.60 -34.17
N ASP A 162 39.51 -18.47 -34.96
CA ASP A 162 38.19 -19.07 -34.64
C ASP A 162 38.20 -19.75 -33.25
N LYS A 163 39.37 -20.22 -32.81
CA LYS A 163 39.58 -20.81 -31.49
C LYS A 163 39.30 -19.84 -30.34
N GLU A 164 39.56 -18.54 -30.51
CA GLU A 164 39.30 -17.53 -29.47
C GLU A 164 37.80 -17.36 -29.23
N PHE A 165 36.98 -17.41 -30.29
CA PHE A 165 35.53 -17.38 -30.20
C PHE A 165 34.96 -18.64 -29.54
N VAL A 166 35.49 -19.81 -29.91
CA VAL A 166 35.09 -21.09 -29.31
C VAL A 166 35.38 -21.11 -27.80
N VAL A 167 36.59 -20.70 -27.41
CA VAL A 167 36.99 -20.67 -25.99
C VAL A 167 36.13 -19.67 -25.19
N LEU A 168 35.84 -18.48 -25.72
CA LEU A 168 34.97 -17.52 -25.02
C LEU A 168 33.54 -18.05 -24.86
N THR A 169 33.01 -18.72 -25.89
CA THR A 169 31.68 -19.34 -25.85
C THR A 169 31.61 -20.46 -24.82
N GLU A 170 32.63 -21.33 -24.77
CA GLU A 170 32.74 -22.39 -23.76
C GLU A 170 32.82 -21.82 -22.35
N LEU A 171 33.63 -20.78 -22.13
CA LEU A 171 33.76 -20.14 -20.81
C LEU A 171 32.46 -19.49 -20.35
N LEU A 172 31.73 -18.82 -21.24
CA LEU A 172 30.41 -18.25 -20.93
C LEU A 172 29.39 -19.34 -20.63
N MET A 173 29.37 -20.42 -21.42
CA MET A 173 28.48 -21.56 -21.20
C MET A 173 28.77 -22.27 -19.86
N MET A 174 30.05 -22.35 -19.46
CA MET A 174 30.45 -22.85 -18.15
C MET A 174 29.96 -21.97 -16.98
N GLN A 175 29.87 -20.64 -17.16
CA GLN A 175 29.29 -19.77 -16.13
C GLN A 175 27.77 -19.91 -16.04
N LEU A 176 27.07 -20.09 -17.16
CA LEU A 176 25.63 -20.37 -17.18
C LEU A 176 25.29 -21.66 -16.44
N LEU A 177 26.03 -22.75 -16.70
CA LEU A 177 25.84 -24.02 -16.00
C LEU A 177 26.10 -23.91 -14.49
N LYS A 178 27.09 -23.09 -14.08
CA LYS A 178 27.34 -22.82 -12.65
C LYS A 178 26.20 -22.04 -12.02
N LEU A 179 25.65 -21.05 -12.72
CA LEU A 179 24.49 -20.27 -12.27
C LEU A 179 23.25 -21.16 -12.12
N ASP A 180 23.02 -22.07 -13.06
CA ASP A 180 21.91 -23.04 -13.04
C ASP A 180 22.04 -24.08 -11.91
N GLY A 181 23.28 -24.40 -11.52
CA GLY A 181 23.59 -25.31 -10.41
C GLY A 181 23.48 -24.71 -9.01
N ILE A 182 23.23 -23.40 -8.88
CA ILE A 182 22.98 -22.77 -7.58
C ILE A 182 21.54 -23.12 -7.16
N GLU A 183 21.39 -24.09 -6.24
CA GLU A 183 20.12 -24.43 -5.62
C GLU A 183 19.60 -23.20 -4.85
N ALA A 184 18.54 -22.60 -5.39
CA ALA A 184 17.99 -21.38 -4.85
C ALA A 184 16.46 -21.44 -4.93
N GLU A 185 15.82 -21.71 -3.79
CA GLU A 185 14.37 -21.61 -3.68
C GLU A 185 13.95 -20.13 -3.60
N GLY A 186 12.86 -19.77 -4.29
CA GLY A 186 12.27 -18.42 -4.23
C GLY A 186 12.96 -17.35 -5.09
N GLU A 187 13.27 -16.20 -4.49
CA GLU A 187 13.64 -14.92 -5.14
C GLU A 187 14.94 -14.99 -5.98
N ALA A 188 15.81 -15.96 -5.68
CA ALA A 188 17.00 -16.25 -6.45
C ALA A 188 16.71 -16.83 -7.85
N ARG A 189 15.51 -17.42 -8.07
CA ARG A 189 15.03 -17.77 -9.43
C ARG A 189 14.74 -16.53 -10.27
N ALA A 190 14.33 -15.42 -9.66
CA ALA A 190 14.06 -14.16 -10.35
C ALA A 190 15.35 -13.45 -10.76
N GLN A 191 16.38 -13.45 -9.89
CA GLN A 191 17.72 -12.97 -10.25
C GLN A 191 18.39 -13.84 -11.32
N ARG A 192 18.24 -15.18 -11.25
CA ARG A 192 18.72 -16.08 -12.32
C ARG A 192 18.13 -15.73 -13.69
N LYS A 193 16.85 -15.35 -13.75
CA LYS A 193 16.18 -15.01 -15.02
C LYS A 193 16.56 -13.62 -15.56
N ALA A 194 17.21 -12.79 -14.75
CA ALA A 194 17.73 -11.49 -15.17
C ALA A 194 19.17 -11.57 -15.72
N GLU A 195 19.90 -12.64 -15.38
CA GLU A 195 21.28 -12.91 -15.81
C GLU A 195 21.36 -13.89 -17.01
N VAL A 196 20.21 -14.42 -17.47
CA VAL A 196 20.03 -15.20 -18.72
C VAL A 196 19.47 -14.29 -19.80
#